data_AF-A0A1M4YIZ5-F1
#
_entry.id   AF-A0A1M4YIZ5-F1
#
_cell.length_a   1.000
_cell.length_b   1.000
_cell.length_c   1.000
_cell.angle_alpha   90.00
_cell.angle_beta   90.00
_cell.angle_gamma   90.00
#
_symmetry.space_group_name_H-M   'P 1'
#
loop_
_entity.id
_entity.type
_entity.pdbx_description
1 polymer ?
#
loop_
_entity_poly.entity_id
_entity_poly.type
_entity_poly.pdbx_seq_one_letter_code
_entity_poly.pdbx_strand_id
1 'polypeptide(L)'
;MRKIKVKLMLGIGVVFLISYSIMMVNIGTNQSIVNKSDSLLTSNYASLKHTFQMLRILNDINIFVAQGLSEDSVAGQTMLIADKIEKFKQPLQLQVDNITEPGELQLTNRLQKSFGAFEHYLIARERPFYWEDYNRLFAEVRGDILEIYQMNAESLEDKNDSIREHAAHVLTLQKNVGIVGLTLLCILLVFLPLYLLRPVEHLTWKLKEDYEKAFNKKVKLKKGHELKQLEDIVEKMMASIQKEVPDKDDK
;
A
#
# COMPACT_ATOMS: atom_id res chain seq x y z
N MET A 1 -36.87 -24.55 -16.57
CA MET A 1 -36.35 -23.95 -15.32
C MET A 1 -34.82 -23.74 -15.31
N ARG A 2 -33.97 -24.64 -15.84
CA ARG A 2 -32.49 -24.47 -15.86
C ARG A 2 -31.98 -23.15 -16.48
N LYS A 3 -32.61 -22.66 -17.56
CA LYS A 3 -32.16 -21.43 -18.26
C LYS A 3 -32.30 -20.14 -17.41
N ILE A 4 -33.28 -20.07 -16.50
CA ILE A 4 -33.48 -18.89 -15.63
C ILE A 4 -32.47 -18.92 -14.47
N LYS A 5 -32.26 -20.08 -13.82
CA LYS A 5 -31.24 -20.24 -12.78
C LYS A 5 -29.84 -19.90 -13.28
N VAL A 6 -29.48 -20.33 -14.49
CA VAL A 6 -28.18 -20.02 -15.10
C VAL A 6 -28.05 -18.52 -15.39
N LYS A 7 -29.07 -17.86 -15.93
CA LYS A 7 -29.07 -16.40 -16.17
C LYS A 7 -28.95 -15.60 -14.87
N LEU A 8 -29.61 -16.05 -13.80
CA LEU A 8 -29.53 -15.45 -12.46
C LEU A 8 -28.13 -15.59 -11.87
N MET A 9 -27.56 -16.81 -11.90
CA MET A 9 -26.21 -17.08 -11.42
C MET A 9 -25.16 -16.33 -12.24
N LEU A 10 -25.34 -16.15 -13.55
CA LEU A 10 -24.45 -15.35 -14.40
C LEU A 10 -24.42 -13.89 -13.96
N GLY A 11 -25.58 -13.27 -13.71
CA GLY A 11 -25.64 -11.88 -13.26
C GLY A 11 -24.99 -11.66 -11.90
N ILE A 12 -25.25 -12.57 -10.94
CA ILE A 12 -24.60 -12.55 -9.62
C ILE A 12 -23.09 -12.79 -9.76
N GLY A 13 -22.68 -13.74 -10.62
CA GLY A 13 -21.27 -14.04 -10.88
C GLY A 13 -20.52 -12.86 -11.47
N VAL A 14 -21.13 -12.10 -12.38
CA VAL A 14 -20.54 -10.87 -12.95
C VAL A 14 -20.33 -9.81 -11.87
N VAL A 15 -21.31 -9.61 -10.98
CA VAL A 15 -21.17 -8.70 -9.83
C VAL A 15 -19.99 -9.12 -8.95
N PHE A 16 -19.89 -10.41 -8.61
CA PHE A 16 -18.77 -10.93 -7.83
C PHE A 16 -17.42 -10.75 -8.52
N LEU A 17 -17.34 -11.00 -9.84
CA LEU A 17 -16.11 -10.82 -10.62
C LEU A 17 -15.65 -9.36 -10.65
N ILE A 18 -16.58 -8.41 -10.82
CA ILE A 18 -16.27 -6.97 -10.78
C ILE A 18 -15.76 -6.59 -9.39
N SER A 19 -16.47 -6.97 -8.33
CA SER A 19 -16.04 -6.68 -6.95
C SER A 19 -14.69 -7.29 -6.61
N TYR A 20 -14.44 -8.54 -7.02
CA TYR A 20 -13.16 -9.21 -6.82
C TYR A 20 -12.02 -8.54 -7.58
N SER A 21 -12.26 -8.13 -8.83
CA SER A 21 -11.25 -7.42 -9.64
C SER A 21 -10.87 -6.09 -9.02
N ILE A 22 -11.86 -5.32 -8.54
CA ILE A 22 -11.62 -4.05 -7.82
C ILE A 22 -10.78 -4.31 -6.57
N MET A 23 -11.12 -5.34 -5.79
CA MET A 23 -10.35 -5.72 -4.60
C MET A 23 -8.88 -6.04 -4.96
N MET A 24 -8.66 -6.84 -6.00
CA MET A 24 -7.31 -7.23 -6.44
C MET A 24 -6.46 -6.02 -6.84
N VAL A 25 -7.04 -5.08 -7.60
CA VAL A 25 -6.38 -3.84 -8.01
C VAL A 25 -5.99 -3.00 -6.78
N ASN A 26 -6.91 -2.83 -5.83
CA ASN A 26 -6.64 -2.06 -4.60
C ASN A 26 -5.48 -2.66 -3.78
N ILE A 27 -5.49 -3.98 -3.56
CA ILE A 27 -4.43 -4.67 -2.82
C ILE A 27 -3.08 -4.51 -3.52
N GLY A 28 -3.00 -4.77 -4.83
CA GLY A 28 -1.75 -4.72 -5.58
C GLY A 28 -1.11 -3.32 -5.56
N THR A 29 -1.93 -2.28 -5.75
CA THR A 29 -1.42 -0.90 -5.75
C THR A 29 -0.95 -0.44 -4.37
N ASN A 30 -1.63 -0.85 -3.29
CA ASN A 30 -1.24 -0.48 -1.93
C ASN A 30 0.10 -1.14 -1.54
N GLN A 31 0.30 -2.40 -1.93
CA GLN A 31 1.55 -3.11 -1.67
C GLN A 31 2.75 -2.43 -2.36
N SER A 32 2.55 -1.88 -3.56
CA SER A 32 3.61 -1.18 -4.31
C SER A 32 4.06 0.11 -3.61
N ILE A 33 3.12 0.86 -3.02
CA ILE A 33 3.43 2.07 -2.24
C ILE A 33 4.18 1.70 -0.97
N VAL A 34 3.69 0.70 -0.23
CA VAL A 34 4.32 0.25 1.03
C VAL A 34 5.75 -0.24 0.80
N ASN A 35 5.97 -1.14 -0.16
CA ASN A 35 7.29 -1.72 -0.40
C ASN A 35 8.32 -0.68 -0.86
N LYS A 36 7.89 0.29 -1.68
CA LYS A 36 8.75 1.36 -2.18
C LYS A 36 9.10 2.37 -1.07
N SER A 37 8.14 2.67 -0.18
CA SER A 37 8.39 3.49 1.01
C SER A 37 9.33 2.78 2.00
N ASP A 38 9.05 1.53 2.38
CA ASP A 38 9.83 0.84 3.41
C ASP A 38 11.30 0.69 3.04
N SER A 39 11.60 0.26 1.80
CA SER A 39 12.99 0.03 1.37
C SER A 39 13.81 1.32 1.23
N LEU A 40 13.22 2.37 0.66
CA LEU A 40 13.89 3.67 0.48
C LEU A 40 14.04 4.43 1.80
N LEU A 41 13.01 4.44 2.64
CA LEU A 41 13.06 5.16 3.92
C LEU A 41 14.01 4.45 4.90
N THR A 42 14.00 3.12 4.96
CA THR A 42 14.80 2.39 5.97
C THR A 42 16.31 2.53 5.73
N SER A 43 16.74 2.47 4.46
CA SER A 43 18.16 2.52 4.10
C SER A 43 18.75 3.93 4.23
N ASN A 44 18.08 4.96 3.70
CA ASN A 44 18.54 6.35 3.85
C ASN A 44 18.49 6.83 5.32
N TYR A 45 17.46 6.41 6.07
CA TYR A 45 17.39 6.70 7.49
C TYR A 45 18.52 6.02 8.29
N ALA A 46 18.99 4.85 7.85
CA ALA A 46 20.16 4.21 8.44
C ALA A 46 21.42 5.07 8.25
N SER A 47 21.71 5.56 7.04
CA SER A 47 22.84 6.47 6.79
C SER A 47 22.76 7.75 7.65
N LEU A 48 21.57 8.37 7.77
CA LEU A 48 21.37 9.52 8.66
C LEU A 48 21.63 9.19 10.13
N LYS A 49 21.26 7.99 10.59
CA LYS A 49 21.52 7.53 11.95
C LYS A 49 23.02 7.29 12.18
N HIS A 50 23.71 6.67 11.22
CA HIS A 50 25.16 6.40 11.31
C HIS A 50 25.96 7.71 11.35
N THR A 51 25.67 8.64 10.44
CA THR A 51 26.29 9.97 10.42
C THR A 51 26.01 10.76 11.70
N PHE A 52 24.79 10.73 12.24
CA PHE A 52 24.49 11.34 13.55
C PHE A 52 25.29 10.72 14.70
N GLN A 53 25.39 9.39 14.75
CA GLN A 53 26.19 8.70 15.78
C GLN A 53 27.68 9.05 15.67
N MET A 54 28.23 9.11 14.46
CA MET A 54 29.60 9.55 14.20
C MET A 54 29.84 10.99 14.65
N LEU A 55 28.95 11.94 14.29
CA LEU A 55 29.05 13.33 14.73
C LEU A 55 29.02 13.46 16.25
N ARG A 56 28.16 12.70 16.93
CA ARG A 56 28.09 12.71 18.41
C ARG A 56 29.40 12.24 19.02
N ILE A 57 29.95 11.12 18.55
CA ILE A 57 31.21 10.57 19.07
C ILE A 57 32.37 11.52 18.78
N LEU A 58 32.41 12.09 17.57
CA LEU A 58 33.41 13.07 17.16
C LEU A 58 33.36 14.33 18.04
N ASN A 59 32.15 14.82 18.35
CA ASN A 59 31.96 15.94 19.28
C ASN A 59 32.38 15.59 20.71
N ASP A 60 32.10 14.37 21.17
CA ASP A 60 32.59 13.91 22.47
C ASP A 60 34.12 13.90 22.52
N ILE A 61 34.79 13.38 21.49
CA ILE A 61 36.26 13.43 21.39
C ILE A 61 36.73 14.88 21.50
N ASN A 62 36.08 15.81 20.79
CA ASN A 62 36.45 17.22 20.82
C ASN A 62 36.28 17.88 22.19
N ILE A 63 35.20 17.58 22.91
CA ILE A 63 35.00 18.07 24.28
C ILE A 63 36.11 17.55 25.19
N PHE A 64 36.47 16.26 25.08
CA PHE A 64 37.53 15.67 25.90
C PHE A 64 38.91 16.26 25.59
N VAL A 65 39.26 16.41 24.31
CA VAL A 65 40.52 17.06 23.89
C VAL A 65 40.56 18.51 24.36
N ALA A 66 39.45 19.25 24.25
CA ALA A 66 39.34 20.63 24.71
C ALA A 66 39.44 20.77 26.25
N GLN A 67 39.05 19.75 27.02
CA GLN A 67 39.22 19.74 28.48
C GLN A 67 40.67 19.45 28.89
N GLY A 68 41.43 18.73 28.06
CA GLY A 68 42.87 18.56 28.18
C GLY A 68 43.67 19.74 27.62
N LEU A 69 43.47 20.95 28.16
CA LEU A 69 44.03 22.21 27.64
C LEU A 69 45.57 22.30 27.59
N SER A 70 46.30 21.27 28.02
CA SER A 70 47.74 21.12 27.80
C SER A 70 48.09 19.87 27.01
N GLU A 71 49.13 19.94 26.18
CA GLU A 71 49.65 18.84 25.37
C GLU A 71 49.93 17.56 26.18
N ASP A 72 50.49 17.70 27.38
CA ASP A 72 50.75 16.60 28.32
C ASP A 72 49.46 15.95 28.84
N SER A 73 48.38 16.73 28.99
CA SER A 73 47.10 16.23 29.50
C SER A 73 46.29 15.46 28.46
N VAL A 74 46.48 15.72 27.16
CA VAL A 74 45.89 14.92 26.07
C VAL A 74 46.57 13.55 26.00
N ALA A 75 47.91 13.51 26.15
CA ALA A 75 48.66 12.25 26.19
C ALA A 75 48.25 11.38 27.39
N GLY A 76 47.99 11.99 28.56
CA GLY A 76 47.46 11.28 29.74
C GLY A 76 46.05 10.70 29.56
N GLN A 77 45.27 11.21 28.60
CA GLN A 77 43.89 10.77 28.31
C GLN A 77 43.80 9.77 27.14
N THR A 78 44.94 9.32 26.60
CA THR A 78 45.01 8.45 25.41
C THR A 78 44.10 7.22 25.50
N MET A 79 43.99 6.59 26.67
CA MET A 79 43.13 5.40 26.85
C MET A 79 41.63 5.71 26.69
N LEU A 80 41.17 6.88 27.16
CA LEU A 80 39.77 7.32 27.02
C LEU A 80 39.46 7.76 25.60
N ILE A 81 40.43 8.40 24.92
CA ILE A 81 40.31 8.77 23.51
C ILE A 81 40.26 7.52 22.64
N ALA A 82 41.09 6.51 22.92
CA ALA A 82 41.10 5.24 22.21
C ALA A 82 39.74 4.51 22.30
N ASP A 83 39.09 4.49 23.46
CA ASP A 83 37.72 3.93 23.60
C ASP A 83 36.69 4.64 22.71
N LYS A 84 36.76 5.97 22.61
CA LYS A 84 35.86 6.74 21.74
C LYS A 84 36.13 6.51 20.26
N ILE A 85 37.41 6.43 19.88
CA ILE A 85 37.83 6.08 18.51
C ILE A 85 37.31 4.70 18.14
N GLU A 86 37.42 3.71 19.04
CA GLU A 86 36.90 2.37 18.78
C GLU A 86 35.37 2.38 18.63
N LYS A 87 34.66 3.14 19.47
CA LYS A 87 33.20 3.34 19.33
C LYS A 87 32.81 4.03 18.03
N PHE A 88 33.67 4.85 17.43
CA PHE A 88 33.42 5.50 16.14
C PHE A 88 33.45 4.49 14.99
N LYS A 89 34.27 3.43 15.07
CA LYS A 89 34.41 2.44 13.99
C LYS A 89 33.12 1.68 13.72
N GLN A 90 32.29 1.45 14.74
CA GLN A 90 31.02 0.75 14.57
C GLN A 90 30.05 1.47 13.62
N PRO A 91 29.63 2.73 13.86
CA PRO A 91 28.76 3.45 12.92
C PRO A 91 29.45 3.73 11.58
N LEU A 92 30.78 3.87 11.53
CA LEU A 92 31.50 3.99 10.27
C LEU A 92 31.41 2.70 9.43
N GLN A 93 31.56 1.52 10.04
CA GLN A 93 31.42 0.25 9.34
C GLN A 93 29.99 0.05 8.83
N LEU A 94 28.99 0.39 9.66
CA LEU A 94 27.60 0.34 9.23
C LEU A 94 27.32 1.28 8.04
N GLN A 95 27.97 2.44 7.98
CA GLN A 95 27.90 3.35 6.83
C GLN A 95 28.55 2.73 5.57
N VAL A 96 29.69 2.06 5.70
CA VAL A 96 30.36 1.35 4.60
C VAL A 96 29.48 0.24 4.01
N ASP A 97 28.76 -0.46 4.88
CA ASP A 97 27.87 -1.56 4.48
C ASP A 97 26.50 -1.06 3.95
N ASN A 98 26.22 0.25 4.07
CA ASN A 98 24.94 0.87 3.72
C ASN A 98 25.13 2.05 2.74
N ILE A 99 25.59 1.74 1.52
CA ILE A 99 25.64 2.70 0.41
C ILE A 99 24.28 2.71 -0.31
N THR A 100 23.58 3.83 -0.27
CA THR A 100 22.22 4.02 -0.77
C THR A 100 22.15 4.97 -1.96
N GLU A 101 23.05 5.96 -2.04
CA GLU A 101 23.01 7.00 -3.09
C GLU A 101 24.18 6.95 -4.09
N PRO A 102 23.94 7.37 -5.35
CA PRO A 102 25.02 7.61 -6.30
C PRO A 102 25.99 8.68 -5.77
N GLY A 103 27.27 8.34 -5.66
CA GLY A 103 28.29 9.25 -5.13
C GLY A 103 28.63 9.03 -3.65
N GLU A 104 27.78 8.32 -2.89
CA GLU A 104 27.98 8.11 -1.45
C GLU A 104 29.19 7.22 -1.15
N LEU A 105 29.50 6.26 -2.03
CA LEU A 105 30.69 5.42 -1.90
C LEU A 105 31.98 6.27 -1.89
N GLN A 106 32.06 7.30 -2.72
CA GLN A 106 33.21 8.18 -2.80
C GLN A 106 33.35 9.00 -1.51
N LEU A 107 32.23 9.52 -0.99
CA LEU A 107 32.20 10.26 0.27
C LEU A 107 32.57 9.36 1.46
N THR A 108 32.04 8.13 1.50
CA THR A 108 32.32 7.15 2.55
C THR A 108 33.79 6.73 2.54
N ASN A 109 34.36 6.49 1.36
CA ASN A 109 35.79 6.20 1.23
C ASN A 109 36.67 7.38 1.65
N ARG A 110 36.23 8.62 1.40
CA ARG A 110 36.93 9.83 1.85
C ARG A 110 36.88 9.93 3.38
N LEU A 111 35.70 9.73 3.98
CA LEU A 111 35.51 9.67 5.42
C LEU A 111 36.43 8.63 6.08
N GLN A 112 36.52 7.41 5.53
CA GLN A 112 37.42 6.39 6.07
C GLN A 112 38.88 6.83 6.09
N LYS A 113 39.34 7.54 5.04
CA LYS A 113 40.70 8.06 4.96
C LYS A 113 40.92 9.21 5.96
N SER A 114 40.02 10.19 5.99
CA SER A 114 40.10 11.32 6.92
C SER A 114 40.05 10.85 8.37
N PHE A 115 39.18 9.87 8.68
CA PHE A 115 39.09 9.27 10.00
C PHE A 115 40.36 8.49 10.36
N GLY A 116 40.93 7.71 9.44
CA GLY A 116 42.19 7.01 9.68
C GLY A 116 43.35 7.96 9.99
N ALA A 117 43.41 9.11 9.31
CA ALA A 117 44.40 10.15 9.60
C ALA A 117 44.17 10.79 10.99
N PHE A 118 42.91 11.07 11.33
CA PHE A 118 42.52 11.60 12.64
C PHE A 118 42.80 10.61 13.79
N GLU A 119 42.47 9.33 13.61
CA GLU A 119 42.80 8.24 14.55
C GLU A 119 44.31 8.16 14.76
N HIS A 120 45.09 8.07 13.67
CA HIS A 120 46.54 7.98 13.76
C HIS A 120 47.13 9.19 14.52
N TYR A 121 46.64 10.39 14.25
CA TYR A 121 47.08 11.61 14.94
C TYR A 121 46.74 11.62 16.45
N LEU A 122 45.62 11.01 16.86
CA LEU A 122 45.20 11.00 18.26
C LEU A 122 45.84 9.89 19.10
N ILE A 123 46.02 8.69 18.54
CA ILE A 123 46.43 7.50 19.32
C ILE A 123 47.74 6.85 18.88
N ALA A 124 48.28 7.21 17.71
CA ALA A 124 49.49 6.61 17.16
C ALA A 124 50.52 7.66 16.67
N ARG A 125 50.42 8.91 17.16
CA ARG A 125 51.28 10.00 16.71
C ARG A 125 52.73 9.78 17.12
N GLU A 126 53.62 10.01 16.16
CA GLU A 126 55.08 10.06 16.39
C GLU A 126 55.56 11.50 16.70
N ARG A 127 54.73 12.49 16.39
CA ARG A 127 55.03 13.92 16.51
C ARG A 127 54.29 14.56 17.70
N PRO A 128 54.76 15.71 18.22
CA PRO A 128 54.05 16.49 19.23
C PRO A 128 52.64 16.88 18.78
N PHE A 129 51.76 17.18 19.74
CA PHE A 129 50.40 17.59 19.47
C PHE A 129 50.35 19.07 19.11
N TYR A 130 49.84 19.37 17.91
CA TYR A 130 49.58 20.73 17.46
C TYR A 130 48.08 20.96 17.27
N TRP A 131 47.55 22.01 17.91
CA TRP A 131 46.14 22.36 17.80
C TRP A 131 45.68 22.62 16.35
N GLU A 132 46.57 23.15 15.51
CA GLU A 132 46.28 23.40 14.09
C GLU A 132 46.04 22.08 13.32
N ASP A 133 46.91 21.08 13.51
CA ASP A 133 46.77 19.77 12.88
C ASP A 133 45.50 19.05 13.38
N TYR A 134 45.26 19.11 14.69
CA TYR A 134 44.04 18.58 15.30
C TYR A 134 42.78 19.20 14.69
N ASN A 135 42.70 20.53 14.67
CA ASN A 135 41.53 21.25 14.18
C ASN A 135 41.28 20.98 12.70
N ARG A 136 42.34 20.88 11.90
CA ARG A 136 42.24 20.54 10.47
C ARG A 136 41.67 19.14 10.28
N LEU A 137 42.27 18.12 10.90
CA LEU A 137 41.81 16.73 10.78
C LEU A 137 40.39 16.54 11.35
N PHE A 138 40.07 17.21 12.46
CA PHE A 138 38.71 17.23 13.02
C PHE A 138 37.70 17.82 12.03
N ALA A 139 38.03 18.95 11.42
CA ALA A 139 37.17 19.61 10.44
C ALA A 139 36.97 18.76 9.18
N GLU A 140 38.01 18.06 8.72
CA GLU A 140 37.92 17.12 7.58
C GLU A 140 36.95 15.98 7.87
N VAL A 141 37.12 15.27 8.99
CA VAL A 141 36.21 14.17 9.38
C VAL A 141 34.78 14.70 9.55
N ARG A 142 34.60 15.84 10.22
CA ARG A 142 33.29 16.45 10.41
C ARG A 142 32.64 16.82 9.08
N GLY A 143 33.40 17.43 8.16
CA GLY A 143 32.95 17.81 6.83
C GLY A 143 32.49 16.60 6.03
N ASP A 144 33.28 15.53 6.04
CA ASP A 144 32.96 14.27 5.36
C ASP A 144 31.65 13.65 5.86
N ILE A 145 31.45 13.62 7.19
CA ILE A 145 30.19 13.11 7.77
C ILE A 145 29.00 13.99 7.35
N LEU A 146 29.16 15.31 7.34
CA LEU A 146 28.09 16.24 6.98
C LEU A 146 27.72 16.17 5.49
N GLU A 147 28.68 15.94 4.60
CA GLU A 147 28.40 15.72 3.17
C GLU A 147 27.59 14.45 2.95
N ILE A 148 27.93 13.34 3.63
CA ILE A 148 27.15 12.09 3.57
C ILE A 148 25.73 12.31 4.12
N TYR A 149 25.63 13.01 5.26
CA TYR A 149 24.35 13.35 5.88
C TYR A 149 23.47 14.17 4.93
N GLN A 150 24.03 15.22 4.33
CA GLN A 150 23.31 16.12 3.45
C GLN A 150 22.82 15.41 2.18
N MET A 151 23.68 14.62 1.53
CA MET A 151 23.32 13.81 0.37
C MET A 151 22.12 12.87 0.66
N ASN A 152 22.17 12.18 1.80
CA ASN A 152 21.09 11.28 2.20
C ASN A 152 19.81 12.03 2.60
N ALA A 153 19.93 13.20 3.23
CA ALA A 153 18.79 14.01 3.64
C ALA A 153 18.07 14.59 2.42
N GLU A 154 18.80 15.15 1.46
CA GLU A 154 18.26 15.67 0.20
C GLU A 154 17.60 14.54 -0.61
N SER A 155 18.27 13.40 -0.76
CA SER A 155 17.66 12.28 -1.48
C SER A 155 16.42 11.72 -0.78
N LEU A 156 16.40 11.71 0.56
CA LEU A 156 15.22 11.28 1.32
C LEU A 156 14.03 12.22 1.08
N GLU A 157 14.27 13.54 1.04
CA GLU A 157 13.26 14.55 0.75
C GLU A 157 12.68 14.35 -0.67
N ASP A 158 13.55 14.27 -1.69
CA ASP A 158 13.14 14.06 -3.08
C ASP A 158 12.36 12.75 -3.28
N LYS A 159 12.82 11.65 -2.67
CA LYS A 159 12.15 10.35 -2.76
C LYS A 159 10.81 10.35 -2.03
N ASN A 160 10.70 11.06 -0.90
CA ASN A 160 9.44 11.19 -0.17
C ASN A 160 8.40 11.97 -0.97
N ASP A 161 8.80 13.04 -1.64
CA ASP A 161 7.89 13.79 -2.52
C ASP A 161 7.47 12.96 -3.74
N SER A 162 8.39 12.19 -4.34
CA SER A 162 8.05 11.25 -5.41
C SER A 162 7.06 10.15 -4.94
N ILE A 163 7.23 9.63 -3.72
CA ILE A 163 6.29 8.67 -3.12
C ILE A 163 4.92 9.32 -2.92
N ARG A 164 4.85 10.57 -2.43
CA ARG A 164 3.58 11.30 -2.25
C ARG A 164 2.86 11.53 -3.58
N GLU A 165 3.57 11.96 -4.61
CA GLU A 165 2.99 12.15 -5.94
C GLU A 165 2.47 10.83 -6.52
N HIS A 166 3.26 9.76 -6.41
CA HIS A 166 2.85 8.44 -6.88
C HIS A 166 1.62 7.91 -6.14
N ALA A 167 1.59 8.07 -4.81
CA ALA A 167 0.44 7.70 -3.99
C ALA A 167 -0.81 8.50 -4.38
N ALA A 168 -0.69 9.81 -4.62
CA ALA A 168 -1.81 10.64 -5.08
C ALA A 168 -2.36 10.19 -6.45
N HIS A 169 -1.48 9.81 -7.36
CA HIS A 169 -1.86 9.24 -8.66
C HIS A 169 -2.60 7.90 -8.51
N VAL A 170 -2.07 6.98 -7.69
CA VAL A 170 -2.70 5.69 -7.39
C VAL A 170 -4.09 5.89 -6.76
N LEU A 171 -4.23 6.78 -5.78
CA LEU A 171 -5.51 7.10 -5.16
C LEU A 171 -6.51 7.65 -6.19
N THR A 172 -6.04 8.48 -7.13
CA THR A 172 -6.89 9.01 -8.21
C THR A 172 -7.39 7.89 -9.13
N LEU A 173 -6.51 6.95 -9.49
CA LEU A 173 -6.90 5.76 -10.27
C LEU A 173 -7.90 4.88 -9.50
N GLN A 174 -7.65 4.59 -8.22
CA GLN A 174 -8.55 3.81 -7.37
C GLN A 174 -9.93 4.47 -7.27
N LYS A 175 -9.97 5.79 -7.08
CA LYS A 175 -11.22 6.57 -7.08
C LYS A 175 -11.98 6.38 -8.40
N ASN A 176 -11.30 6.53 -9.53
CA ASN A 176 -11.93 6.42 -10.85
C ASN A 176 -12.45 4.99 -11.11
N VAL A 177 -11.65 3.97 -10.82
CA VAL A 177 -12.05 2.55 -10.92
C VAL A 177 -13.24 2.25 -10.01
N GLY A 178 -13.24 2.79 -8.79
CA GLY A 178 -14.34 2.66 -7.84
C GLY A 178 -15.64 3.29 -8.35
N ILE A 179 -15.57 4.51 -8.90
CA ILE A 179 -16.74 5.19 -9.49
C ILE A 179 -17.30 4.39 -10.66
N VAL A 180 -16.44 3.90 -11.56
CA VAL A 180 -16.87 3.09 -12.71
C VAL A 180 -17.49 1.77 -12.24
N GLY A 181 -16.85 1.08 -11.29
CA GLY A 181 -17.34 -0.17 -10.72
C GLY A 181 -18.70 -0.01 -10.04
N LEU A 182 -18.85 1.03 -9.21
CA LEU A 182 -20.12 1.35 -8.55
C LEU A 182 -21.21 1.69 -9.57
N THR A 183 -20.88 2.46 -10.60
CA THR A 183 -21.82 2.81 -11.68
C THR A 183 -22.32 1.54 -12.39
N LEU A 184 -21.42 0.62 -12.74
CA LEU A 184 -21.77 -0.66 -13.36
C LEU A 184 -22.65 -1.52 -12.44
N LEU A 185 -22.36 -1.56 -11.14
CA LEU A 185 -23.18 -2.25 -10.15
C LEU A 185 -24.59 -1.66 -10.06
N CYS A 186 -24.72 -0.33 -10.02
CA CYS A 186 -26.02 0.35 -10.03
C CYS A 186 -26.83 0.03 -11.29
N ILE A 187 -26.19 0.04 -12.47
CA ILE A 187 -26.83 -0.35 -13.73
C ILE A 187 -27.33 -1.79 -13.65
N LEU A 188 -26.47 -2.72 -13.20
CA LEU A 188 -26.84 -4.13 -13.03
C LEU A 188 -28.00 -4.30 -12.05
N LEU A 189 -28.02 -3.56 -10.94
CA LEU A 189 -29.08 -3.64 -9.93
C LEU A 189 -30.45 -3.28 -10.51
N VAL A 190 -30.52 -2.30 -11.42
CA VAL A 190 -31.77 -1.91 -12.09
C VAL A 190 -32.11 -2.85 -13.27
N PHE A 191 -31.14 -3.22 -14.09
CA PHE A 191 -31.38 -4.01 -15.30
C PHE A 191 -31.67 -5.49 -15.03
N LEU A 192 -31.03 -6.09 -14.02
CA LEU A 192 -31.18 -7.51 -13.69
C LEU A 192 -32.64 -7.89 -13.32
N PRO A 193 -33.35 -7.19 -12.40
CA PRO A 193 -34.75 -7.50 -12.12
C PRO A 193 -35.64 -7.30 -13.34
N LEU A 194 -35.43 -6.24 -14.13
CA LEU A 194 -36.21 -5.99 -15.34
C LEU A 194 -36.07 -7.10 -16.39
N TYR A 195 -34.86 -7.63 -16.58
CA TYR A 195 -34.60 -8.69 -17.54
C TYR A 195 -35.15 -10.05 -17.07
N LEU A 196 -35.20 -10.29 -15.76
CA LEU A 196 -35.66 -11.55 -15.17
C LEU A 196 -37.18 -11.61 -14.95
N LEU A 197 -37.83 -10.48 -14.65
CA LEU A 197 -39.25 -10.40 -14.33
C LEU A 197 -40.15 -10.33 -15.57
N ARG A 198 -39.72 -9.65 -16.64
CA ARG A 198 -40.50 -9.50 -17.90
C ARG A 198 -41.06 -10.81 -18.47
N PRO A 199 -40.30 -11.92 -18.54
CA PRO A 199 -40.84 -13.19 -19.04
C PRO A 199 -41.95 -13.77 -18.17
N VAL A 200 -41.87 -13.58 -16.84
CA VAL A 200 -42.89 -14.05 -15.89
C VAL A 200 -44.16 -13.24 -16.07
N GLU A 201 -44.06 -11.90 -16.13
CA GLU A 201 -45.20 -11.03 -16.41
C GLU A 201 -45.87 -11.34 -17.75
N HIS A 202 -45.08 -11.54 -18.80
CA HIS A 202 -45.60 -11.88 -20.13
C HIS A 202 -46.34 -13.22 -20.12
N LEU A 203 -45.81 -14.23 -19.44
CA LEU A 203 -46.45 -15.53 -19.30
C LEU A 203 -47.75 -15.44 -18.50
N THR A 204 -47.75 -14.72 -17.37
CA THR A 204 -48.95 -14.49 -16.55
C THR A 204 -50.04 -13.80 -17.35
N TRP A 205 -49.68 -12.78 -18.16
CA TRP A 205 -50.64 -12.06 -19.00
C TRP A 205 -51.23 -12.96 -20.09
N LYS A 206 -50.39 -13.75 -20.77
CA LYS A 206 -50.83 -14.68 -21.81
C LYS A 206 -51.74 -15.78 -21.26
N LEU A 207 -51.39 -16.37 -20.12
CA LEU A 207 -52.23 -17.36 -19.43
C LEU A 207 -53.57 -16.78 -18.98
N LYS A 208 -53.58 -15.52 -18.54
CA LYS A 208 -54.82 -14.82 -18.23
C LYS A 208 -55.69 -14.68 -19.48
N GLU A 209 -55.14 -14.22 -20.59
CA GLU A 209 -55.88 -14.08 -21.85
C GLU A 209 -56.46 -15.41 -22.32
N ASP A 210 -55.66 -16.48 -22.28
CA ASP A 210 -56.07 -17.83 -22.67
C ASP A 210 -57.21 -18.36 -21.77
N TYR A 211 -57.12 -18.15 -20.45
CA TYR A 211 -58.22 -18.48 -19.52
C TYR A 211 -59.50 -17.71 -19.83
N GLU A 212 -59.41 -16.39 -20.02
CA GLU A 212 -60.59 -15.55 -20.25
C GLU A 212 -61.30 -15.94 -21.56
N LYS A 213 -60.54 -16.32 -22.60
CA LYS A 213 -61.08 -16.83 -23.86
C LYS A 213 -61.71 -18.21 -23.72
N ALA A 214 -61.01 -19.16 -23.08
CA ALA A 214 -61.46 -20.54 -22.98
C ALA A 214 -62.74 -20.69 -22.14
N PHE A 215 -62.84 -19.97 -21.03
CA PHE A 215 -63.95 -20.10 -20.08
C PHE A 215 -64.98 -18.96 -20.16
N ASN A 216 -64.79 -18.00 -21.09
CA ASN A 216 -65.60 -16.79 -21.24
C ASN A 216 -65.83 -16.03 -19.89
N LYS A 217 -64.82 -16.04 -19.01
CA LYS A 217 -64.89 -15.49 -17.65
C LYS A 217 -63.74 -14.52 -17.42
N LYS A 218 -64.05 -13.26 -17.14
CA LYS A 218 -63.02 -12.26 -16.77
C LYS A 218 -62.39 -12.59 -15.43
N VAL A 219 -61.06 -12.57 -15.35
CA VAL A 219 -60.31 -12.80 -14.11
C VAL A 219 -59.58 -11.53 -13.69
N LYS A 220 -59.85 -11.10 -12.46
CA LYS A 220 -58.98 -10.14 -11.76
C LYS A 220 -57.86 -10.91 -11.06
N LEU A 221 -56.62 -10.60 -11.43
CA LEU A 221 -55.44 -11.04 -10.71
C LEU A 221 -55.36 -10.26 -9.39
N LYS A 222 -55.01 -10.93 -8.28
CA LYS A 222 -54.78 -10.22 -7.02
C LYS A 222 -53.53 -9.35 -7.16
N LYS A 223 -53.53 -8.18 -6.53
CA LYS A 223 -52.30 -7.38 -6.38
C LYS A 223 -51.31 -8.16 -5.50
N GLY A 224 -50.08 -8.35 -5.97
CA GLY A 224 -49.02 -9.10 -5.29
C GLY A 224 -47.81 -9.33 -6.20
N HIS A 225 -46.76 -9.99 -5.71
CA HIS A 225 -45.56 -10.33 -6.52
C HIS A 225 -45.92 -11.16 -7.76
N GLU A 226 -45.13 -10.99 -8.82
CA GLU A 226 -45.35 -11.53 -10.17
C GLU A 226 -45.54 -13.06 -10.18
N LEU A 227 -44.79 -13.77 -9.32
CA LEU A 227 -44.94 -15.22 -9.14
C LEU A 227 -46.26 -15.61 -8.49
N LYS A 228 -46.77 -14.81 -7.55
CA LYS A 228 -48.06 -15.06 -6.90
C LYS A 228 -49.23 -14.81 -7.85
N GLN A 229 -49.09 -13.83 -8.75
CA GLN A 229 -50.06 -13.61 -9.81
C GLN A 229 -50.10 -14.78 -10.80
N LEU A 230 -48.93 -15.37 -11.10
CA LEU A 230 -48.83 -16.58 -11.92
C LEU A 230 -49.47 -17.80 -11.25
N GLU A 231 -49.23 -17.99 -9.95
CA GLU A 231 -49.84 -19.05 -9.14
C GLU A 231 -51.38 -18.91 -9.14
N ASP A 232 -51.89 -17.72 -8.84
CA ASP A 232 -53.32 -17.39 -8.82
C ASP A 232 -54.03 -17.72 -10.16
N ILE A 233 -53.39 -17.47 -11.31
CA ILE A 233 -54.02 -17.76 -12.61
C ILE A 233 -54.01 -19.25 -12.93
N VAL A 234 -52.93 -19.96 -12.56
CA VAL A 234 -52.82 -21.41 -12.74
C VAL A 234 -53.85 -22.14 -11.87
N GLU A 235 -54.00 -21.78 -10.60
CA GLU A 235 -55.00 -22.37 -9.71
C GLU A 235 -56.43 -22.19 -10.27
N LYS A 236 -56.77 -21.00 -10.77
CA LYS A 236 -58.09 -20.73 -11.36
C LYS A 236 -58.36 -21.52 -12.64
N MET A 237 -57.35 -21.69 -13.49
CA MET A 237 -57.42 -22.56 -14.66
C MET A 237 -57.72 -24.00 -14.25
N MET A 238 -56.95 -24.57 -13.31
CA MET A 238 -57.12 -25.96 -12.86
C MET A 238 -58.51 -26.19 -12.26
N ALA A 239 -58.97 -25.27 -11.41
CA ALA A 239 -60.30 -25.35 -10.81
C ALA A 239 -61.44 -25.26 -11.84
N SER A 240 -61.24 -24.54 -12.95
CA SER A 240 -62.24 -24.40 -14.01
C SER A 240 -62.26 -25.62 -14.94
N ILE A 241 -61.10 -26.18 -15.28
CA ILE A 241 -60.98 -27.44 -16.03
C ILE A 241 -61.64 -28.60 -15.26
N GLN A 242 -61.38 -28.73 -13.95
CA GLN A 242 -62.01 -29.76 -13.12
C GLN A 242 -63.54 -29.64 -13.04
N LYS A 243 -64.10 -28.43 -13.19
CA LYS A 243 -65.56 -28.23 -13.21
C LYS A 243 -66.21 -28.57 -14.55
N GLU A 244 -65.45 -28.56 -15.64
CA GLU A 244 -65.97 -28.83 -17.00
C GLU A 244 -65.75 -30.28 -17.47
N VAL A 245 -64.89 -31.04 -16.79
CA VAL A 245 -64.76 -32.50 -16.97
C VAL A 245 -65.61 -33.19 -15.90
N PRO A 246 -66.84 -33.66 -16.20
CA PRO A 246 -67.61 -34.41 -15.23
C PRO A 246 -66.94 -35.77 -14.98
N ASP A 247 -66.99 -36.19 -13.71
CA ASP A 247 -66.52 -37.48 -13.23
C ASP A 247 -67.01 -38.60 -14.17
N LYS A 248 -66.07 -39.23 -14.88
CA LYS A 248 -66.33 -40.43 -15.67
C LYS A 248 -65.89 -41.64 -14.85
N ASP A 249 -66.42 -41.79 -13.65
CA ASP A 249 -66.37 -43.04 -12.90
C ASP A 249 -67.62 -43.14 -12.03
N ASP A 250 -68.75 -43.37 -12.70
CA ASP A 250 -69.93 -43.97 -12.08
C ASP A 250 -70.49 -44.99 -13.07
N LYS A 251 -69.91 -46.21 -13.05
CA LYS A 251 -70.52 -47.49 -13.46
C LYS A 251 -69.62 -48.68 -13.14
#